data_AF-A0A7H9VLU0-F1
#
_entry.id   AF-A0A7H9VLU0-F1
#
_cell.length_a   1.000
_cell.length_b   1.000
_cell.length_c   1.000
_cell.angle_alpha   90.00
_cell.angle_beta   90.00
_cell.angle_gamma   90.00
#
_symmetry.space_group_name_H-M   'P 1'
#
loop_
_entity.id
_entity.type
_entity.pdbx_description
1 polymer ?
#
loop_
_entity_poly.entity_id
_entity_poly.type
_entity_poly.pdbx_seq_one_letter_code
_entity_poly.pdbx_strand_id
1 'polypeptide(L)'
;MTEQSTPACSSSMAEVCRLCLGRHSRHTSAMHTLQATRDVRKVSLWLGHASLQSTEIYQRADPTEKLEALAAMAPPSLKPGRFRSPDKLLAMLKSVSRSADYVE
;
A
#
# COMPACT_ATOMS: atom_id res chain seq x y z
N MET A 1 28.75 -42.07 -5.80
CA MET A 1 28.17 -41.60 -7.07
C MET A 1 26.66 -41.65 -6.94
N THR A 2 26.06 -40.60 -6.38
CA THR A 2 24.59 -40.43 -6.38
C THR A 2 24.33 -39.19 -7.23
N GLU A 3 23.96 -39.43 -8.49
CA GLU A 3 23.50 -38.40 -9.40
C GLU A 3 22.17 -37.85 -8.87
N GLN A 4 22.22 -36.65 -8.31
CA GLN A 4 21.00 -35.90 -8.01
C GLN A 4 20.55 -35.26 -9.32
N SER A 5 19.55 -35.88 -9.95
CA SER A 5 18.77 -35.30 -11.03
C SER A 5 18.27 -33.92 -10.63
N THR A 6 18.75 -32.89 -11.32
CA THR A 6 18.16 -31.56 -11.27
C THR A 6 16.81 -31.59 -12.00
N PRO A 7 15.72 -31.06 -11.43
CA PRO A 7 14.47 -30.94 -12.16
C PRO A 7 14.66 -29.87 -13.25
N ALA A 8 14.58 -30.30 -14.50
CA ALA A 8 14.53 -29.41 -15.65
C ALA A 8 13.33 -28.47 -15.49
N CYS A 9 13.62 -27.21 -15.19
CA CYS A 9 12.64 -26.14 -15.15
C CYS A 9 11.97 -26.06 -16.52
N SER A 10 10.68 -26.35 -16.58
CA SER A 10 9.89 -26.12 -17.79
C SER A 10 10.09 -24.66 -18.23
N SER A 11 10.23 -24.44 -19.53
CA SER A 11 10.51 -23.11 -20.12
C SER A 11 9.58 -22.00 -19.57
N SER A 12 8.33 -22.37 -19.24
CA SER A 12 7.34 -21.54 -18.56
C SER A 12 7.81 -20.97 -17.21
N MET A 13 8.41 -21.78 -16.32
CA MET A 13 8.85 -21.30 -15.00
C MET A 13 10.07 -20.37 -15.09
N ALA A 14 11.00 -20.62 -16.02
CA ALA A 14 12.15 -19.75 -16.25
C ALA A 14 11.77 -18.38 -16.84
N GLU A 15 10.69 -18.31 -17.63
CA GLU A 15 10.15 -17.06 -18.18
C GLU A 15 9.38 -16.26 -17.14
N VAL A 16 8.53 -16.92 -16.34
CA VAL A 16 7.82 -16.30 -15.20
C VAL A 16 8.81 -15.71 -14.19
N CYS A 17 9.88 -16.43 -13.84
CA CYS A 17 10.92 -15.92 -12.95
C CYS A 17 11.59 -14.64 -13.47
N ARG A 18 11.90 -14.56 -14.78
CA ARG A 18 12.48 -13.35 -15.39
C ARG A 18 11.54 -12.15 -15.33
N LEU A 19 10.26 -12.36 -15.62
CA LEU A 19 9.23 -11.31 -15.51
C LEU A 19 9.06 -10.84 -14.06
N CYS A 20 9.05 -11.75 -13.10
CA CYS A 20 8.97 -11.43 -11.67
C CYS A 20 10.20 -10.64 -11.19
N LEU A 21 11.41 -11.02 -11.60
CA LEU A 21 12.66 -10.36 -11.20
C LEU A 21 12.76 -8.95 -11.78
N GLY A 22 12.36 -8.75 -13.04
CA GLY A 22 12.31 -7.44 -13.68
C GLY A 22 11.28 -6.50 -13.05
N ARG A 23 10.13 -7.03 -12.61
CA ARG A 23 9.15 -6.24 -11.86
C ARG A 23 9.68 -5.86 -10.49
N HIS A 24 10.30 -6.80 -9.78
CA HIS A 24 10.83 -6.56 -8.44
C HIS A 24 11.93 -5.48 -8.45
N SER A 25 12.87 -5.53 -9.39
CA SER A 25 13.95 -4.54 -9.48
C SER A 25 13.44 -3.12 -9.74
N ARG A 26 12.38 -2.96 -10.54
CA ARG A 26 11.74 -1.65 -10.79
C ARG A 26 11.09 -1.09 -9.52
N HIS A 27 10.37 -1.90 -8.76
CA HIS A 27 9.77 -1.46 -7.50
C HIS A 27 10.84 -1.12 -6.45
N THR A 28 11.89 -1.93 -6.33
CA THR A 28 12.98 -1.66 -5.41
C THR A 28 13.74 -0.38 -5.78
N SER A 29 14.04 -0.16 -7.06
CA SER A 29 14.65 1.08 -7.54
C SER A 29 13.78 2.31 -7.25
N ALA A 30 12.46 2.20 -7.41
CA ALA A 30 11.52 3.27 -7.10
C ALA A 30 11.54 3.63 -5.61
N MET A 31 11.57 2.62 -4.72
CA MET A 31 11.64 2.81 -3.27
C MET A 31 12.94 3.52 -2.85
N HIS A 32 14.09 3.08 -3.37
CA HIS A 32 15.37 3.74 -3.06
C HIS A 32 15.41 5.19 -3.55
N THR A 33 14.85 5.45 -4.73
CA THR A 33 14.77 6.82 -5.27
C THR A 33 13.87 7.71 -4.42
N LEU A 34 12.74 7.18 -3.93
CA LEU A 34 11.84 7.88 -3.02
C LEU A 34 12.55 8.25 -1.71
N GLN A 35 13.30 7.31 -1.13
CA GLN A 35 14.04 7.54 0.11
C GLN A 35 15.13 8.60 -0.04
N ALA A 36 15.85 8.60 -1.16
CA ALA A 36 16.92 9.55 -1.43
C ALA A 36 16.40 10.96 -1.75
N THR A 37 15.29 11.06 -2.49
CA THR A 37 14.81 12.36 -3.02
C THR A 37 13.66 12.96 -2.24
N ARG A 38 12.94 12.15 -1.46
CA ARG A 38 11.70 12.52 -0.74
C ARG A 38 10.66 13.21 -1.65
N ASP A 39 10.65 12.88 -2.93
CA ASP A 39 9.75 13.49 -3.92
C ASP A 39 9.23 12.45 -4.92
N VAL A 40 7.92 12.18 -4.86
CA VAL A 40 7.24 11.21 -5.74
C VAL A 40 7.27 11.62 -7.21
N ARG A 41 7.39 12.92 -7.52
CA ARG A 41 7.44 13.40 -8.90
C ARG A 41 8.72 12.96 -9.58
N LYS A 42 9.83 13.01 -8.86
CA LYS A 42 11.13 12.52 -9.37
C LYS A 42 11.13 11.02 -9.60
N VAL A 43 10.46 10.25 -8.72
CA VAL A 43 10.26 8.81 -8.91
C VAL A 43 9.44 8.52 -10.16
N SER A 44 8.36 9.27 -10.39
CA SER A 44 7.53 9.11 -11.60
C SER A 44 8.30 9.42 -12.89
N LEU A 45 9.14 10.45 -12.85
CA LEU A 45 10.00 10.81 -13.98
C LEU A 45 11.06 9.73 -14.24
N TRP A 46 11.67 9.19 -13.18
CA TRP A 46 12.66 8.11 -13.27
C TRP A 46 12.08 6.81 -13.85
N LEU A 47 10.81 6.51 -13.56
CA LEU A 47 10.09 5.36 -14.11
C LEU A 47 9.48 5.61 -15.49
N GLY A 48 9.50 6.86 -15.98
CA GLY A 48 8.90 7.26 -17.25
C GLY A 48 7.37 7.27 -17.22
N HIS A 49 6.76 7.52 -16.06
CA HIS A 49 5.30 7.58 -15.92
C HIS A 49 4.77 8.95 -16.34
N ALA A 50 3.72 8.96 -17.18
CA ALA A 50 3.03 10.18 -17.60
C ALA A 50 2.10 10.75 -16.51
N SER A 51 1.70 9.94 -15.53
CA SER A 51 0.82 10.33 -14.43
C SER A 51 1.34 9.84 -13.08
N LEU A 52 1.02 10.58 -12.02
CA LEU A 52 1.45 10.25 -10.66
C LEU A 52 0.60 9.15 -10.01
N GLN A 53 -0.56 8.82 -10.58
CA GLN A 53 -1.49 7.83 -10.02
C GLN A 53 -0.83 6.46 -9.81
N SER A 54 0.01 6.02 -10.75
CA SER A 54 0.71 4.74 -10.67
C SER A 54 1.90 4.76 -9.70
N THR A 55 2.46 5.93 -9.38
CA THR A 55 3.56 6.08 -8.41
C THR A 55 3.11 6.35 -6.99
N GLU A 56 1.85 6.75 -6.78
CA GLU A 56 1.30 7.04 -5.44
C GLU A 56 1.37 5.82 -4.50
N ILE A 57 1.37 4.60 -5.07
CA ILE A 57 1.51 3.36 -4.31
C ILE A 57 2.79 3.34 -3.45
N TYR A 58 3.88 3.96 -3.90
CA TYR A 58 5.15 3.99 -3.16
C TYR A 58 5.09 4.90 -1.92
N GLN A 59 4.31 5.98 -1.95
CA GLN A 59 4.06 6.83 -0.76
C GLN A 59 3.20 6.14 0.30
N ARG A 60 2.40 5.15 -0.08
CA ARG A 60 1.61 4.36 0.88
C ARG A 60 2.44 3.24 1.49
N ALA A 61 3.44 2.75 0.76
CA ALA A 61 4.35 1.71 1.21
C ALA A 61 5.33 2.18 2.29
N ASP A 62 5.83 3.42 2.20
CA ASP A 62 6.73 4.02 3.20
C ASP A 62 6.02 5.14 3.99
N PRO A 63 5.58 4.89 5.23
CA PRO A 63 4.93 5.90 6.05
C PRO A 63 5.91 6.87 6.73
N THR A 64 7.23 6.71 6.57
CA THR A 64 8.25 7.44 7.33
C THR A 64 8.09 8.95 7.23
N GLU A 65 7.92 9.49 6.02
CA GLU A 65 7.73 10.93 5.82
C GLU A 65 6.44 11.45 6.47
N LYS A 66 5.36 10.66 6.45
CA LYS A 66 4.09 11.02 7.10
C LYS A 66 4.27 11.05 8.62
N LEU A 67 5.02 10.11 9.17
CA LEU A 67 5.30 10.07 10.61
C LEU A 67 6.24 11.20 11.04
N GLU A 68 7.27 11.53 10.25
CA GLU A 68 8.13 12.69 10.48
C GLU A 68 7.32 13.99 10.47
N ALA A 69 6.41 14.17 9.51
CA ALA A 69 5.53 15.33 9.46
C ALA A 69 4.59 15.40 10.67
N LEU A 70 4.00 14.27 11.07
CA LEU A 70 3.13 14.19 12.25
C LEU A 70 3.90 14.48 13.55
N ALA A 71 5.17 14.07 13.64
CA ALA A 71 6.02 14.35 14.79
C ALA A 71 6.48 15.82 14.84
N ALA A 72 6.72 16.43 13.68
CA ALA A 72 7.13 17.83 13.57
C ALA A 72 5.98 18.81 13.82
N MET A 73 4.73 18.40 13.58
CA MET A 73 3.56 19.26 13.79
C MET A 73 3.09 19.20 15.24
N ALA A 74 2.86 20.38 15.84
CA ALA A 74 2.13 20.46 17.09
C ALA A 74 0.70 19.95 16.86
N PRO A 75 0.20 19.01 17.68
CA PRO A 75 -1.17 18.54 17.54
C PRO A 75 -2.10 19.75 17.70
N PRO A 76 -3.11 19.91 16.81
CA PRO A 76 -4.09 20.97 16.98
C PRO A 76 -4.73 20.82 18.36
N SER A 77 -5.01 21.94 19.03
CA SER A 77 -5.64 21.96 20.36
C SER A 77 -7.10 21.54 20.27
N LEU A 78 -7.33 20.27 19.96
CA LEU A 78 -8.63 19.63 19.94
C LEU A 78 -8.89 19.07 21.33
N LYS A 79 -10.02 19.44 21.92
CA LYS A 79 -10.49 18.75 23.12
C LYS A 79 -10.81 17.32 22.72
N PRO A 80 -10.16 16.29 23.31
CA PRO A 80 -10.51 14.90 23.02
C PRO A 80 -11.97 14.68 23.42
N GLY A 81 -12.84 14.58 22.42
CA GLY A 81 -14.25 14.29 22.60
C GLY A 81 -14.45 12.79 22.66
N ARG A 82 -15.20 12.30 23.66
CA ARG A 82 -15.79 10.97 23.58
C ARG A 82 -17.02 11.05 22.70
N PHE A 83 -17.02 10.32 21.59
CA PHE A 83 -18.21 10.19 20.77
C PHE A 83 -19.33 9.57 21.61
N ARG A 84 -20.41 10.32 21.83
CA ARG A 84 -21.67 9.79 22.33
C ARG A 84 -22.63 9.69 21.16
N SER A 85 -22.98 8.47 20.77
CA SER A 85 -23.96 8.23 19.72
C SER A 85 -25.31 8.84 20.13
N PRO A 86 -25.94 9.66 19.28
CA PRO A 86 -27.31 10.12 19.51
C PRO A 86 -28.27 8.94 19.55
N ASP A 87 -29.31 9.00 20.39
CA ASP A 87 -30.29 7.90 20.54
C ASP A 87 -30.98 7.53 19.22
N LYS A 88 -31.16 8.51 18.33
CA LYS A 88 -31.68 8.29 16.97
C LYS A 88 -30.79 7.37 16.13
N LEU A 89 -29.47 7.53 16.24
CA LEU A 89 -28.50 6.70 15.54
C LEU A 89 -28.54 5.27 16.11
N LEU A 90 -28.58 5.14 17.44
CA LEU A 90 -28.73 3.83 18.09
C LEU A 90 -30.04 3.13 17.72
N ALA A 91 -31.15 3.87 17.62
CA ALA A 91 -32.45 3.34 17.22
C ALA A 91 -32.44 2.85 15.76
N MET A 92 -31.83 3.62 14.85
CA MET A 92 -31.65 3.25 13.44
C MET A 92 -30.75 2.01 13.29
N LEU A 93 -29.61 1.96 13.99
CA LEU A 93 -28.74 0.79 13.96
C LEU A 93 -29.43 -0.45 14.51
N LYS A 94 -30.24 -0.30 15.58
CA LYS A 94 -31.05 -1.39 16.14
C LYS A 94 -32.18 -1.85 15.19
N SER A 95 -32.72 -0.99 14.32
CA SER A 95 -33.70 -1.43 13.33
C SER A 95 -33.02 -2.21 12.20
N VAL A 96 -31.86 -1.73 11.72
CA VAL A 96 -31.08 -2.40 10.66
C VAL A 96 -30.44 -3.71 11.14
N SER A 97 -30.02 -3.79 12.41
CA SER A 97 -29.46 -5.03 12.97
C SER A 97 -30.51 -6.13 13.17
N ARG A 98 -31.80 -5.77 13.24
CA ARG A 98 -32.91 -6.72 13.38
C ARG A 98 -33.40 -7.25 12.03
N SER A 99 -33.15 -6.52 10.94
CA SER A 99 -33.26 -7.03 9.58
C SER A 99 -31.96 -7.74 9.21
N ALA A 100 -31.69 -8.88 9.84
CA ALA A 100 -30.61 -9.77 9.42
C ALA A 100 -31.08 -10.63 8.23
N ASP A 101 -31.53 -9.98 7.16
CA ASP A 101 -31.76 -10.60 5.85
C ASP A 101 -30.70 -10.02 4.90
N TYR A 102 -29.45 -10.45 5.07
CA TYR A 102 -28.45 -10.25 4.03
C TYR A 102 -28.68 -11.33 2.96
N VAL A 103 -29.16 -10.87 1.80
CA VAL A 103 -29.16 -11.46 0.46
C VAL A 103 -28.38 -12.80 0.32
N GLU A 104 -29.13 -13.85 -0.04
CA GLU A 104 -28.64 -15.00 -0.83
C GLU A 104 -28.09 -14.55 -2.19
#